data_AF-A0A0S8BYE7-F1
#
_entry.id   AF-A0A0S8BYE7-F1
#
_cell.length_a   1.000
_cell.length_b   1.000
_cell.length_c   1.000
_cell.angle_alpha   90.00
_cell.angle_beta   90.00
_cell.angle_gamma   90.00
#
_symmetry.space_group_name_H-M   'P 1'
#
loop_
_entity.id
_entity.type
_entity.pdbx_description
1 polymer ?
#
loop_
_entity_poly.entity_id
_entity_poly.type
_entity_poly.pdbx_seq_one_letter_code
_entity_poly.pdbx_strand_id
1 'polypeptide(L)'
;MLRALLFAVILPPGHLSVAAPEPAVKAPQVDTPTHVLFVGNSYLYYGDSLHNHVRRMAIAGDPGLAKKMKYKSATIGGAALAHHNIDHLTQPGRIGVKEPFQLVILQGGSFAPLSEKRRAQFREKVIEFNKIITERGGKTALYLTHAHV
;
A
#
# COMPACT_ATOMS: atom_id res chain seq x y z
N MET A 1 67.40 -24.88 -3.33
CA MET A 1 66.13 -25.23 -4.00
C MET A 1 65.01 -24.53 -3.27
N LEU A 2 64.42 -23.49 -3.87
CA LEU A 2 63.43 -22.62 -3.23
C LEU A 2 62.02 -23.13 -3.59
N ARG A 3 61.28 -23.63 -2.58
CA ARG A 3 59.88 -24.05 -2.76
C ARG A 3 58.98 -22.82 -2.70
N ALA A 4 58.38 -22.45 -3.83
CA ALA A 4 57.32 -21.45 -3.88
C ALA A 4 56.03 -22.06 -3.31
N LEU A 5 55.48 -21.44 -2.26
CA LEU A 5 54.16 -21.76 -1.73
C LEU A 5 53.12 -20.93 -2.50
N LEU A 6 52.27 -21.58 -3.31
CA LEU A 6 51.10 -20.92 -3.89
C LEU A 6 50.01 -20.82 -2.81
N PHE A 7 49.63 -19.59 -2.45
CA PHE A 7 48.37 -19.33 -1.73
C PHE A 7 47.25 -19.16 -2.76
N ALA A 8 46.32 -20.12 -2.80
CA ALA A 8 45.07 -19.98 -3.54
C ALA A 8 44.09 -19.14 -2.70
N VAL A 9 43.80 -17.92 -3.14
CA VAL A 9 42.73 -17.09 -2.57
C VAL A 9 41.40 -17.64 -3.09
N ILE A 10 40.65 -18.31 -2.22
CA ILE A 10 39.28 -18.74 -2.52
C ILE A 10 38.37 -17.53 -2.28
N LEU A 11 37.94 -16.86 -3.35
CA LEU A 11 36.87 -15.86 -3.27
C LEU A 11 35.56 -16.59 -2.92
N PRO A 12 34.81 -16.15 -1.88
CA PRO A 12 33.49 -16.71 -1.64
C PRO A 12 32.57 -16.41 -2.84
N PRO A 13 31.63 -17.32 -3.18
CA PRO A 13 30.67 -17.09 -4.25
C PRO A 13 29.87 -15.82 -3.92
N GLY A 14 30.03 -14.79 -4.75
CA GLY A 14 29.24 -13.57 -4.64
C GLY A 14 27.76 -13.90 -4.80
N HIS A 15 26.93 -13.43 -3.88
CA HIS A 15 25.49 -13.48 -4.05
C HIS A 15 25.11 -12.63 -5.27
N LEU A 16 24.69 -13.29 -6.36
CA LEU A 16 24.07 -12.60 -7.49
C LEU A 16 22.80 -11.93 -6.99
N SER A 17 22.85 -10.61 -6.82
CA SER A 17 21.66 -9.81 -6.56
C SER A 17 20.82 -9.82 -7.83
N VAL A 18 19.74 -10.59 -7.84
CA VAL A 18 18.74 -10.52 -8.92
C VAL A 18 18.05 -9.17 -8.79
N ALA A 19 18.26 -8.29 -9.77
CA ALA A 19 17.54 -7.03 -9.84
C ALA A 19 16.03 -7.32 -9.88
N ALA A 20 15.27 -6.65 -9.00
CA ALA A 20 13.82 -6.75 -9.03
C ALA A 20 13.30 -6.23 -10.38
N PRO A 21 12.24 -6.84 -10.96
CA PRO A 21 11.67 -6.36 -12.20
C PRO A 21 11.17 -4.91 -12.06
N GLU A 22 11.31 -4.12 -13.11
CA GLU A 22 10.79 -2.75 -13.12
C GLU A 22 9.28 -2.71 -12.82
N PRO A 23 8.79 -1.72 -12.07
CA PRO A 23 7.37 -1.56 -11.85
C PRO A 23 6.65 -1.21 -13.16
N ALA A 24 5.59 -1.95 -13.46
CA ALA A 24 4.76 -1.70 -14.64
C ALA A 24 4.01 -0.35 -14.56
N VAL A 25 3.72 0.13 -13.34
CA VAL A 25 3.09 1.42 -13.08
C VAL A 25 4.17 2.48 -12.88
N LYS A 26 4.31 3.41 -13.82
CA LYS A 26 5.38 4.43 -13.86
C LYS A 26 4.94 5.84 -13.47
N ALA A 27 3.64 6.04 -13.24
CA ALA A 27 3.05 7.33 -12.89
C ALA A 27 1.88 7.14 -11.92
N PRO A 28 1.47 8.18 -11.17
CA PRO A 28 0.25 8.16 -10.38
C PRO A 28 -0.96 7.77 -11.23
N GLN A 29 -1.82 6.89 -10.71
CA GLN A 29 -3.06 6.49 -11.41
C GLN A 29 -4.12 7.59 -11.40
N VAL A 30 -3.96 8.57 -10.49
CA VAL A 30 -4.76 9.79 -10.38
C VAL A 30 -3.78 10.90 -10.02
N ASP A 31 -3.78 12.00 -10.78
CA ASP A 31 -2.81 13.08 -10.65
C ASP A 31 -2.94 13.82 -9.30
N THR A 32 -4.11 14.41 -9.04
CA THR A 32 -4.39 15.16 -7.80
C THR A 32 -5.69 14.70 -7.13
N PRO A 33 -5.72 13.50 -6.50
CA PRO A 33 -6.95 12.99 -5.90
C PRO A 33 -7.35 13.80 -4.65
N THR A 34 -8.57 14.34 -4.66
CA THR A 34 -9.19 15.02 -3.53
C THR A 34 -9.98 14.08 -2.64
N HIS A 35 -10.44 12.94 -3.15
CA HIS A 35 -11.26 11.97 -2.42
C HIS A 35 -10.48 10.66 -2.27
N VAL A 36 -9.87 10.47 -1.09
CA VAL A 36 -8.97 9.34 -0.84
C VAL A 36 -9.43 8.54 0.37
N LEU A 37 -9.54 7.22 0.21
CA LEU A 37 -9.84 6.30 1.29
C LEU A 37 -8.62 5.43 1.60
N PHE A 38 -8.22 5.40 2.86
CA PHE A 38 -7.18 4.51 3.39
C PHE A 38 -7.86 3.34 4.11
N VAL A 39 -7.62 2.11 3.66
CA VAL A 39 -8.19 0.89 4.25
C VAL A 39 -7.06 0.03 4.80
N GLY A 40 -7.14 -0.37 6.07
CA GLY A 40 -6.10 -1.21 6.66
C GLY A 40 -6.24 -1.41 8.16
N ASN A 41 -5.13 -1.50 8.87
CA ASN A 41 -5.09 -1.89 10.27
C ASN A 41 -4.32 -0.90 11.15
N SER A 42 -3.86 -1.39 12.30
CA SER A 42 -3.09 -0.66 13.31
C SER A 42 -1.88 0.10 12.74
N TYR A 43 -1.31 -0.35 11.62
CA TYR A 43 -0.17 0.32 10.97
C TYR A 43 -0.56 1.67 10.35
N LEU A 44 -1.79 1.79 9.86
CA LEU A 44 -2.33 3.08 9.41
C LEU A 44 -2.83 3.91 10.59
N TYR A 45 -3.39 3.26 11.63
CA TYR A 45 -4.04 3.94 12.75
C TYR A 45 -3.04 4.56 13.74
N TYR A 46 -2.08 3.78 14.25
CA TYR A 46 -1.18 4.23 15.33
C TYR A 46 -0.04 5.14 14.87
N GLY A 47 0.15 5.34 13.57
CA GLY A 47 0.99 6.41 13.02
C GLY A 47 0.26 7.77 13.01
N ASP A 48 -0.41 8.13 14.10
CA ASP A 48 -1.31 9.29 14.23
C ASP A 48 -2.31 9.40 13.06
N SER A 49 -2.89 8.24 12.69
CA SER A 49 -3.80 8.12 11.56
C SER A 49 -3.17 8.65 10.25
N LEU A 50 -2.32 7.85 9.61
CA LEU A 50 -1.45 8.24 8.49
C LEU A 50 -2.09 9.14 7.41
N HIS A 51 -3.37 8.91 7.09
CA HIS A 51 -4.15 9.76 6.16
C HIS A 51 -4.14 11.26 6.51
N ASN A 52 -4.05 11.62 7.80
CA ASN A 52 -3.94 13.00 8.26
C ASN A 52 -2.61 13.62 7.86
N HIS A 53 -1.51 12.90 8.02
CA HIS A 53 -0.18 13.36 7.59
C HIS A 53 -0.11 13.51 6.08
N VAL A 54 -0.61 12.53 5.33
CA VAL A 54 -0.65 12.63 3.86
C VAL A 54 -1.48 13.84 3.42
N ARG A 55 -2.64 14.08 4.03
CA ARG A 55 -3.45 15.27 3.77
C ARG A 55 -2.69 16.57 4.07
N ARG A 56 -1.99 16.65 5.21
CA ARG A 56 -1.21 17.84 5.59
C ARG A 56 -0.06 18.10 4.61
N MET A 57 0.66 17.07 4.18
CA MET A 57 1.73 17.20 3.18
C MET A 57 1.19 17.67 1.83
N ALA A 58 0.06 17.13 1.38
CA ALA A 58 -0.56 17.56 0.12
C ALA A 58 -1.04 19.02 0.18
N ILE A 59 -1.59 19.46 1.32
CA ILE A 59 -1.97 20.87 1.55
C ILE A 59 -0.73 21.78 1.63
N ALA A 60 0.38 21.30 2.18
CA ALA A 60 1.62 22.07 2.19
C ALA A 60 2.18 22.29 0.78
N GLY A 61 2.02 21.32 -0.12
CA GLY A 61 2.37 21.44 -1.55
C GLY A 61 1.41 22.32 -2.35
N ASP A 62 0.10 22.27 -2.04
CA ASP A 62 -0.92 23.16 -2.61
C ASP A 62 -1.98 23.54 -1.56
N PRO A 63 -1.88 24.76 -0.98
CA PRO A 63 -2.84 25.25 0.01
C PRO A 63 -4.30 25.30 -0.49
N GLY A 64 -4.51 25.40 -1.82
CA GLY A 64 -5.82 25.39 -2.45
C GLY A 64 -6.60 24.08 -2.27
N LEU A 65 -5.94 23.00 -1.85
CA LEU A 65 -6.56 21.70 -1.62
C LEU A 65 -7.24 21.58 -0.25
N ALA A 66 -6.96 22.48 0.70
CA ALA A 66 -7.40 22.35 2.09
C ALA A 66 -8.92 22.15 2.25
N LYS A 67 -9.72 22.88 1.45
CA LYS A 67 -11.19 22.81 1.47
C LYS A 67 -11.78 21.72 0.56
N LYS A 68 -10.97 21.20 -0.38
CA LYS A 68 -11.41 20.23 -1.40
C LYS A 68 -11.25 18.78 -0.93
N MET A 69 -10.21 18.52 -0.12
CA MET A 69 -9.86 17.14 0.27
C MET A 69 -10.87 16.49 1.22
N LYS A 70 -11.33 15.29 0.83
CA LYS A 70 -12.11 14.34 1.62
C LYS A 70 -11.31 13.06 1.81
N TYR A 71 -10.37 13.11 2.75
CA TYR A 71 -9.54 11.95 3.10
C TYR A 71 -10.20 11.21 4.27
N LYS A 72 -10.30 9.89 4.17
CA LYS A 72 -10.89 9.03 5.20
C LYS A 72 -9.97 7.85 5.47
N SER A 73 -10.05 7.33 6.70
CA SER A 73 -9.39 6.09 7.08
C SER A 73 -10.38 5.13 7.71
N ALA A 74 -10.40 3.89 7.24
CA ALA A 74 -11.15 2.78 7.79
C ALA A 74 -10.16 1.74 8.29
N THR A 75 -9.94 1.71 9.60
CA THR A 75 -8.95 0.84 10.23
C THR A 75 -9.56 -0.09 11.26
N ILE A 76 -9.11 -1.35 11.27
CA ILE A 76 -9.48 -2.35 12.29
C ILE A 76 -8.17 -2.92 12.85
N GLY A 77 -7.98 -2.82 14.17
CA GLY A 77 -6.77 -3.32 14.83
C GLY A 77 -6.52 -4.81 14.54
N GLY A 78 -5.30 -5.17 14.13
CA GLY A 78 -4.94 -6.56 13.81
C GLY A 78 -5.63 -7.17 12.57
N ALA A 79 -6.43 -6.41 11.83
CA ALA A 79 -7.20 -6.95 10.72
C ALA A 79 -6.36 -7.21 9.45
N ALA A 80 -6.82 -8.21 8.69
CA ALA A 80 -6.51 -8.36 7.27
C ALA A 80 -7.56 -7.62 6.43
N LEU A 81 -7.27 -7.36 5.15
CA LEU A 81 -8.23 -6.73 4.23
C LEU A 81 -9.59 -7.44 4.20
N ALA A 82 -9.61 -8.77 4.32
CA ALA A 82 -10.82 -9.58 4.31
C ALA A 82 -11.84 -9.21 5.41
N HIS A 83 -11.43 -8.52 6.48
CA HIS A 83 -12.33 -8.09 7.55
C HIS A 83 -13.04 -6.76 7.24
N HIS A 84 -12.65 -6.08 6.15
CA HIS A 84 -13.28 -4.82 5.75
C HIS A 84 -14.45 -5.08 4.79
N ASN A 85 -15.54 -4.36 4.98
CA ASN A 85 -16.63 -4.32 4.01
C ASN A 85 -16.35 -3.22 2.97
N ILE A 86 -15.60 -3.54 1.91
CA ILE A 86 -15.21 -2.55 0.90
C ILE A 86 -16.42 -1.95 0.17
N ASP A 87 -17.48 -2.74 -0.01
CA ASP A 87 -18.71 -2.29 -0.65
C ASP A 87 -19.35 -1.15 0.16
N HIS A 88 -19.49 -1.33 1.48
CA HIS A 88 -20.00 -0.27 2.34
C HIS A 88 -19.04 0.93 2.40
N LEU A 89 -17.74 0.68 2.57
CA LEU A 89 -16.73 1.73 2.78
C LEU A 89 -16.57 2.65 1.56
N THR A 90 -16.69 2.10 0.36
CA THR A 90 -16.53 2.88 -0.88
C THR A 90 -17.86 3.42 -1.43
N GLN A 91 -18.99 3.12 -0.77
CA GLN A 91 -20.29 3.54 -1.29
C GLN A 91 -20.48 5.03 -1.00
N PRO A 92 -20.78 5.85 -2.02
CA PRO A 92 -21.05 7.27 -1.84
C PRO A 92 -22.08 7.52 -0.73
N GLY A 93 -21.75 8.43 0.18
CA GLY A 93 -22.58 8.83 1.31
C GLY A 93 -22.47 7.98 2.58
N ARG A 94 -21.96 6.75 2.52
CA ARG A 94 -22.00 5.83 3.69
C ARG A 94 -21.09 6.22 4.84
N ILE A 95 -19.92 6.77 4.54
CA ILE A 95 -18.93 7.19 5.55
C ILE A 95 -18.71 8.71 5.57
N GLY A 96 -19.76 9.47 5.24
CA GLY A 96 -19.76 10.94 5.31
C GLY A 96 -19.00 11.63 4.17
N VAL A 97 -18.79 10.95 3.04
CA VAL A 97 -18.24 11.51 1.80
C VAL A 97 -19.26 11.26 0.69
N LYS A 98 -19.80 12.31 0.08
CA LYS A 98 -20.93 12.21 -0.86
C LYS A 98 -20.51 11.75 -2.25
N GLU A 99 -19.31 12.10 -2.67
CA GLU A 99 -18.77 11.73 -3.98
C GLU A 99 -18.00 10.40 -3.90
N PRO A 100 -17.86 9.64 -5.00
CA PRO A 100 -17.01 8.46 -5.05
C PRO A 100 -15.55 8.77 -4.69
N PHE A 101 -14.87 7.80 -4.09
CA PHE A 101 -13.42 7.89 -3.88
C PHE A 101 -12.68 7.75 -5.20
N GLN A 102 -11.79 8.69 -5.48
CA GLN A 102 -10.94 8.69 -6.68
C GLN A 102 -9.77 7.72 -6.51
N LEU A 103 -9.24 7.62 -5.29
CA LEU A 103 -8.16 6.72 -4.94
C LEU A 103 -8.49 5.96 -3.64
N VAL A 104 -8.36 4.65 -3.67
CA VAL A 104 -8.48 3.78 -2.51
C VAL A 104 -7.14 3.08 -2.28
N ILE A 105 -6.54 3.36 -1.13
CA ILE A 105 -5.26 2.82 -0.72
C ILE A 105 -5.53 1.61 0.18
N LEU A 106 -5.20 0.42 -0.32
CA LEU A 106 -5.33 -0.83 0.41
C LEU A 106 -4.00 -1.17 1.06
N GLN A 107 -3.94 -1.12 2.39
CA GLN A 107 -2.76 -1.55 3.12
C GLN A 107 -2.73 -3.07 3.26
N GLY A 108 -1.57 -3.66 2.95
CA GLY A 108 -1.31 -5.08 3.13
C GLY A 108 -1.29 -5.48 4.59
N GLY A 109 -1.91 -6.61 4.94
CA GLY A 109 -1.88 -7.10 6.33
C GLY A 109 -0.44 -7.37 6.79
N SER A 110 -0.12 -7.01 8.02
CA SER A 110 1.24 -7.08 8.58
C SER A 110 1.81 -8.51 8.61
N PHE A 111 0.92 -9.52 8.66
CA PHE A 111 1.28 -10.93 8.57
C PHE A 111 1.20 -11.51 7.15
N ALA A 112 0.70 -10.76 6.16
CA ALA A 112 0.56 -11.24 4.79
C ALA A 112 1.89 -11.76 4.21
N PRO A 113 3.05 -11.10 4.43
CA PRO A 113 4.32 -11.59 3.90
C PRO A 113 4.81 -12.90 4.51
N LEU A 114 4.31 -13.31 5.69
CA LEU A 114 4.91 -14.41 6.47
C LEU A 114 4.59 -15.82 5.93
N SER A 115 3.64 -15.97 5.01
CA SER A 115 3.41 -17.26 4.35
C SER A 115 2.79 -17.11 2.97
N GLU A 116 3.03 -18.09 2.10
CA GLU A 116 2.42 -18.15 0.76
C GLU A 116 0.89 -18.10 0.83
N LYS A 117 0.29 -18.86 1.75
CA LYS A 117 -1.15 -18.87 1.99
C LYS A 117 -1.67 -17.47 2.30
N ARG A 118 -1.02 -16.73 3.20
CA ARG A 118 -1.46 -15.38 3.57
C ARG A 118 -1.25 -14.37 2.44
N ARG A 119 -0.16 -14.51 1.66
CA ARG A 119 0.06 -13.71 0.44
C ARG A 119 -1.02 -13.96 -0.62
N ALA A 120 -1.40 -15.21 -0.82
CA ALA A 120 -2.46 -15.60 -1.76
C ALA A 120 -3.82 -15.00 -1.34
N GLN A 121 -4.18 -15.15 -0.06
CA GLN A 121 -5.42 -14.55 0.49
C GLN A 121 -5.44 -13.02 0.36
N PHE A 122 -4.31 -12.36 0.61
CA PHE A 122 -4.21 -10.91 0.40
C PHE A 122 -4.42 -10.54 -1.07
N ARG A 123 -3.76 -11.24 -2.00
CA ARG A 123 -3.90 -11.00 -3.45
C ARG A 123 -5.34 -11.20 -3.91
N GLU A 124 -5.97 -12.28 -3.50
CA GLU A 124 -7.37 -12.58 -3.82
C GLU A 124 -8.28 -11.42 -3.39
N LYS A 125 -8.12 -10.94 -2.15
CA LYS A 125 -8.94 -9.84 -1.64
C LYS A 125 -8.63 -8.49 -2.28
N VAL A 126 -7.39 -8.23 -2.67
CA VAL A 126 -7.05 -7.05 -3.47
C VAL A 126 -7.77 -7.08 -4.82
N ILE A 127 -7.82 -8.23 -5.49
CA ILE A 127 -8.49 -8.38 -6.80
C ILE A 127 -10.01 -8.13 -6.64
N GLU A 128 -10.62 -8.75 -5.63
CA GLU A 128 -12.04 -8.55 -5.31
C GLU A 128 -12.35 -7.09 -5.02
N PHE A 129 -11.58 -6.46 -4.13
CA PHE A 129 -11.81 -5.06 -3.75
C PHE A 129 -11.56 -4.12 -4.92
N ASN A 130 -10.53 -4.38 -5.73
CA ASN A 130 -10.23 -3.59 -6.92
C ASN A 130 -11.40 -3.59 -7.91
N LYS A 131 -12.07 -4.73 -8.12
CA LYS A 131 -13.27 -4.79 -8.96
C LYS A 131 -14.32 -3.78 -8.49
N ILE A 132 -14.69 -3.83 -7.22
CA ILE A 132 -15.70 -2.92 -6.62
C ILE A 132 -15.26 -1.45 -6.71
N ILE A 133 -13.98 -1.16 -6.42
CA ILE A 133 -13.44 0.20 -6.48
C ILE A 133 -13.51 0.75 -7.92
N THR A 134 -13.11 -0.05 -8.90
CA THR A 134 -13.09 0.37 -10.31
C THR A 134 -14.47 0.50 -10.93
N GLU A 135 -15.43 -0.36 -10.55
CA GLU A 135 -16.84 -0.23 -10.95
C GLU A 135 -17.46 1.09 -10.47
N ARG A 136 -16.89 1.69 -9.43
CA ARG A 136 -17.31 2.98 -8.86
C ARG A 136 -16.47 4.16 -9.37
N GLY A 137 -15.62 3.94 -10.38
CA GLY A 137 -14.76 4.95 -11.00
C GLY A 137 -13.48 5.27 -10.25
N GLY A 138 -13.19 4.58 -9.14
CA GLY A 138 -11.97 4.77 -8.36
C GLY A 138 -10.77 4.01 -8.92
N LYS A 139 -9.58 4.35 -8.40
CA LYS A 139 -8.33 3.61 -8.63
C LYS A 139 -7.84 2.97 -7.34
N THR A 140 -7.15 1.84 -7.48
CA THR A 140 -6.58 1.11 -6.33
C THR A 140 -5.07 1.35 -6.28
N ALA A 141 -4.58 1.72 -5.11
CA ALA A 141 -3.16 1.71 -4.77
C ALA A 141 -2.89 0.75 -3.62
N LEU A 142 -1.73 0.10 -3.62
CA LEU A 142 -1.31 -0.81 -2.56
C LEU A 142 -0.26 -0.14 -1.67
N TYR A 143 -0.48 -0.14 -0.37
CA TYR A 143 0.52 0.23 0.62
C TYR A 143 1.03 -1.04 1.31
N LEU A 144 2.18 -1.53 0.87
CA LEU A 144 2.77 -2.75 1.40
C LEU A 144 3.61 -2.41 2.63
N THR A 145 3.38 -3.12 3.73
CA THR A 145 4.20 -2.97 4.93
C THR A 145 5.61 -3.50 4.66
N HIS A 146 6.62 -2.79 5.17
CA HIS A 146 8.02 -3.21 5.08
C HIS A 146 8.20 -4.63 5.66
N ALA A 147 9.11 -5.40 5.08
CA ALA A 147 9.52 -6.67 5.66
C ALA A 147 10.16 -6.38 7.03
N HIS A 148 9.72 -7.09 8.06
CA HIS A 148 10.44 -7.11 9.32
C HIS A 148 11.74 -7.89 9.08
N VAL A 149 12.88 -7.25 9.31
CA VAL A 149 14.20 -7.88 9.31
C VAL A 149 14.45 -8.65 10.60
#